data_AF-A0A963AP57-F1
#
_entry.id   AF-A0A963AP57-F1
#
_cell.length_a   1.000
_cell.length_b   1.000
_cell.length_c   1.000
_cell.angle_alpha   90.00
_cell.angle_beta   90.00
_cell.angle_gamma   90.00
#
_symmetry.space_group_name_H-M   'P 1'
#
loop_
_entity.id
_entity.type
_entity.pdbx_description
1 polymer ?
#
loop_
_entity_poly.entity_id
_entity_poly.type
_entity_poly.pdbx_seq_one_letter_code
_entity_poly.pdbx_strand_id
1 'polypeptide(L)'
;MKTIKQGAASANGTGILISAAAFVIVVAGMREAQPLLVPFLLSVFIAIIVTPALSFLRHHRIPTMAAILLIALVIVAAGLLLGGLIGQSVEAFSTQLPAYQEKLRTLTASVSQWLSAKGVVISTQSVTALLDPARAMSMAAQGLTSLTGLLTNTFLILLTVVFLLFESS
;
A
#
# COMPACT_ATOMS: atom_id res chain seq x y z
N MET A 1 19.24 -54.50 -39.90
CA MET A 1 19.69 -53.09 -39.82
C MET A 1 18.57 -52.27 -39.20
N LYS A 2 18.87 -51.49 -38.15
CA LYS A 2 17.95 -51.05 -37.10
C LYS A 2 17.74 -49.54 -37.21
N THR A 3 16.64 -49.08 -37.80
CA THR A 3 16.22 -47.66 -37.79
C THR A 3 14.70 -47.60 -37.92
N ILE A 4 14.08 -46.50 -37.49
CA ILE A 4 12.62 -46.22 -37.52
C ILE A 4 11.83 -46.73 -36.30
N LYS A 5 12.16 -46.25 -35.09
CA LYS A 5 11.20 -46.18 -33.97
C LYS A 5 11.58 -45.12 -32.92
N GLN A 6 11.87 -43.88 -33.34
CA GLN A 6 12.19 -42.77 -32.42
C GLN A 6 11.32 -41.50 -32.59
N GLY A 7 10.22 -41.56 -33.35
CA GLY A 7 9.37 -40.37 -33.61
C GLY A 7 8.23 -40.08 -32.62
N ALA A 8 7.82 -41.04 -31.77
CA ALA A 8 6.60 -40.90 -30.96
C ALA A 8 6.82 -40.43 -29.51
N ALA A 9 8.05 -40.45 -29.01
CA ALA A 9 8.35 -40.04 -27.62
C ALA A 9 8.61 -38.53 -27.45
N SER A 10 8.88 -37.81 -28.56
CA SER A 10 9.20 -36.37 -28.55
C SER A 10 7.97 -35.45 -28.49
N ALA A 11 6.83 -35.88 -29.05
CA ALA A 11 5.61 -35.07 -29.13
C ALA A 11 4.98 -34.81 -27.74
N ASN A 12 4.93 -35.86 -26.88
CA ASN A 12 4.38 -35.73 -25.54
C ASN A 12 5.32 -34.96 -24.60
N GLY A 13 6.64 -35.18 -24.71
CA GLY A 13 7.62 -34.45 -23.92
C GLY A 13 7.61 -32.96 -24.22
N THR A 14 7.49 -32.58 -25.50
CA THR A 14 7.42 -31.18 -25.91
C THR A 14 6.14 -30.50 -25.43
N GLY A 15 4.97 -31.17 -25.53
CA GLY A 15 3.70 -30.63 -25.02
C GLY A 15 3.72 -30.42 -23.50
N ILE A 16 4.32 -31.36 -22.75
CA ILE A 16 4.49 -31.24 -21.30
C ILE A 16 5.42 -30.09 -20.95
N LEU A 17 6.54 -29.92 -21.67
CA LEU A 17 7.48 -28.81 -21.45
C LEU A 17 6.85 -27.45 -21.76
N ILE A 18 6.09 -27.33 -22.85
CA ILE A 18 5.38 -26.11 -23.21
C ILE A 18 4.29 -25.78 -22.18
N SER A 19 3.51 -26.77 -21.74
CA SER A 19 2.48 -26.58 -20.71
C SER A 19 3.11 -26.16 -19.37
N ALA A 20 4.21 -26.79 -18.97
CA ALA A 20 4.95 -26.43 -17.77
C ALA A 20 5.52 -24.99 -17.87
N ALA A 21 6.08 -24.62 -19.03
CA ALA A 21 6.57 -23.26 -19.27
C ALA A 21 5.42 -22.24 -19.22
N ALA A 22 4.29 -22.52 -19.86
CA ALA A 22 3.11 -21.65 -19.84
C ALA A 22 2.57 -21.47 -18.41
N PHE A 23 2.48 -22.55 -17.62
CA PHE A 23 2.07 -22.49 -16.23
C PHE A 23 3.01 -21.61 -15.39
N VAL A 24 4.33 -21.82 -15.53
CA VAL A 24 5.33 -21.01 -14.82
C VAL A 24 5.24 -19.54 -15.22
N ILE A 25 5.05 -19.22 -16.51
CA ILE A 25 4.91 -17.84 -16.99
C ILE A 25 3.66 -17.18 -16.41
N VAL A 26 2.52 -17.88 -16.38
CA VAL A 26 1.28 -17.34 -15.79
C VAL A 26 1.47 -17.10 -14.30
N VAL A 27 2.02 -18.06 -13.55
CA VAL A 27 2.24 -17.92 -12.11
C VAL A 27 3.26 -16.81 -11.81
N ALA A 28 4.34 -16.73 -12.59
CA ALA A 28 5.32 -15.65 -12.46
C ALA A 28 4.69 -14.29 -12.78
N GLY A 29 3.89 -14.20 -13.85
CA GLY A 29 3.17 -12.98 -14.23
C GLY A 29 2.18 -12.53 -13.15
N MET A 30 1.42 -13.47 -12.56
CA MET A 30 0.51 -13.18 -11.45
C MET A 30 1.26 -12.68 -10.21
N ARG A 31 2.42 -13.27 -9.89
CA ARG A 31 3.28 -12.83 -8.78
C ARG A 31 3.80 -11.41 -9.00
N GLU A 32 4.28 -11.10 -10.20
CA GLU A 32 4.77 -9.76 -10.54
C GLU A 32 3.66 -8.72 -10.63
N ALA A 33 2.41 -9.14 -10.90
CA ALA A 33 1.25 -8.24 -10.88
C ALA A 33 0.76 -7.90 -9.46
N GLN A 34 1.18 -8.66 -8.42
CA GLN A 34 0.71 -8.48 -7.05
C GLN A 34 0.83 -7.03 -6.51
N PRO A 35 1.94 -6.30 -6.72
CA PRO A 35 2.07 -4.93 -6.23
C PRO A 35 1.08 -3.95 -6.88
N LEU A 36 0.57 -4.28 -8.06
CA LEU A 36 -0.41 -3.46 -8.79
C LEU A 36 -1.84 -3.74 -8.37
N LEU A 37 -2.12 -4.92 -7.81
CA LEU A 37 -3.48 -5.30 -7.38
C LEU A 37 -4.02 -4.36 -6.30
N VAL A 38 -3.20 -4.02 -5.31
CA VAL A 38 -3.60 -3.14 -4.20
C VAL A 38 -4.02 -1.74 -4.71
N PRO A 39 -3.18 -0.99 -5.45
CA PRO A 39 -3.58 0.32 -5.98
C PRO A 39 -4.73 0.22 -6.99
N PHE A 40 -4.80 -0.86 -7.78
CA PHE A 40 -5.92 -1.09 -8.69
C PHE A 40 -7.25 -1.24 -7.94
N LEU A 41 -7.32 -2.10 -6.91
CA LEU A 41 -8.54 -2.27 -6.11
C LEU A 41 -8.94 -0.97 -5.39
N LEU A 42 -7.95 -0.23 -4.88
CA LEU A 42 -8.20 1.08 -4.25
C LEU A 42 -8.77 2.08 -5.28
N SER A 43 -8.27 2.08 -6.51
CA SER A 43 -8.79 2.94 -7.58
C SER A 43 -10.25 2.62 -7.93
N VAL A 44 -10.64 1.34 -7.93
CA VAL A 44 -12.04 0.92 -8.14
C VAL A 44 -12.92 1.47 -7.02
N PHE A 45 -12.47 1.33 -5.77
CA PHE A 45 -13.19 1.87 -4.62
C PHE A 45 -13.37 3.39 -4.70
N ILE A 46 -12.30 4.12 -5.04
CA ILE A 46 -12.34 5.57 -5.22
C ILE A 46 -13.24 5.95 -6.40
N ALA A 47 -13.14 5.26 -7.53
CA ALA A 47 -13.96 5.53 -8.72
C ALA A 47 -15.45 5.43 -8.37
N ILE A 48 -15.86 4.38 -7.65
CA ILE A 48 -17.25 4.20 -7.18
C ILE A 48 -17.70 5.37 -6.29
N ILE A 49 -16.85 5.81 -5.36
CA ILE A 49 -17.14 6.97 -4.48
C ILE A 49 -17.29 8.27 -5.29
N VAL A 50 -16.49 8.41 -6.35
CA VAL A 50 -16.42 9.61 -7.18
C VAL A 50 -17.52 9.65 -8.26
N THR A 51 -18.07 8.50 -8.68
CA THR A 51 -19.16 8.41 -9.66
C THR A 51 -20.33 9.39 -9.39
N PRO A 52 -20.91 9.51 -8.17
CA PRO A 52 -21.96 10.49 -7.91
C PRO A 52 -21.51 11.93 -8.14
N ALA A 53 -20.26 12.27 -7.82
CA ALA A 53 -19.70 13.60 -8.12
C ALA A 53 -19.56 13.84 -9.63
N LEU A 54 -19.14 12.82 -10.40
CA LEU A 54 -19.11 12.88 -11.86
C LEU A 54 -20.51 13.11 -12.45
N SER A 55 -21.53 12.41 -11.94
CA SER A 55 -22.92 12.58 -12.35
C SER A 55 -23.43 13.99 -12.06
N PHE A 56 -23.12 14.54 -10.89
CA PHE A 56 -23.47 15.92 -10.53
C PHE A 56 -22.87 16.96 -11.48
N LEU A 57 -21.60 16.79 -11.87
CA LEU A 57 -20.92 17.66 -12.84
C LEU A 57 -21.53 17.53 -14.25
N ARG A 58 -21.86 16.32 -14.69
CA ARG A 58 -22.55 16.08 -15.97
C ARG A 58 -23.94 16.71 -15.99
N HIS A 59 -24.67 16.67 -14.88
CA HIS A 59 -25.98 17.32 -14.77
C HIS A 59 -25.87 18.85 -14.96
N HIS A 60 -24.75 19.44 -14.57
CA HIS A 60 -24.40 20.84 -14.83
C HIS A 60 -23.92 21.11 -16.27
N ARG A 61 -24.20 20.22 -17.22
CA ARG A 61 -23.86 20.33 -18.65
C ARG A 61 -22.35 20.39 -18.94
N ILE A 62 -21.51 19.95 -18.01
CA ILE A 62 -20.06 19.85 -18.23
C ILE A 62 -19.79 18.62 -19.11
N PRO A 63 -19.02 18.74 -20.21
CA PRO A 63 -18.69 17.59 -21.04
C PRO A 63 -17.87 16.57 -20.25
N THR A 64 -18.12 15.29 -20.50
CA THR A 64 -17.55 14.17 -19.74
C THR A 64 -16.05 14.28 -19.51
N MET A 65 -15.26 14.58 -20.55
CA MET A 65 -13.81 14.70 -20.41
C MET A 65 -13.39 15.85 -19.49
N ALA A 66 -14.08 17.00 -19.52
CA ALA A 66 -13.78 18.12 -18.64
C ALA A 66 -14.14 17.80 -17.18
N ALA A 67 -15.25 17.08 -16.94
CA ALA A 67 -15.62 16.64 -15.60
C ALA A 67 -14.59 15.67 -15.00
N ILE A 68 -14.13 14.70 -15.78
CA ILE A 68 -13.09 13.75 -15.35
C ILE A 68 -11.76 14.47 -15.04
N LEU A 69 -11.32 15.37 -15.93
CA LEU A 69 -10.10 16.16 -15.71
C LEU A 69 -10.20 17.04 -14.46
N LEU A 70 -11.35 17.66 -14.23
CA LEU A 70 -11.59 18.48 -13.05
C LEU A 70 -11.49 17.63 -11.78
N ILE A 71 -12.12 16.46 -11.75
CA ILE A 71 -12.03 15.56 -10.61
C ILE A 71 -10.59 15.08 -10.39
N ALA A 72 -9.89 14.67 -11.45
CA ALA A 72 -8.49 14.27 -11.36
C ALA A 72 -7.62 15.39 -10.78
N LEU A 73 -7.82 16.63 -11.25
CA LEU A 73 -7.11 17.81 -10.74
C LEU A 73 -7.38 18.03 -9.25
N VAL A 74 -8.64 17.92 -8.82
CA VAL A 74 -9.02 18.06 -7.40
C VAL A 74 -8.37 16.98 -6.53
N ILE A 75 -8.34 15.72 -7.00
CA ILE A 75 -7.69 14.62 -6.29
C ILE A 75 -6.18 14.87 -6.17
N VAL A 76 -5.51 15.29 -7.26
CA VAL A 76 -4.08 15.64 -7.23
C VAL A 76 -3.83 16.80 -6.28
N ALA A 77 -4.60 17.88 -6.38
CA ALA A 77 -4.42 19.06 -5.54
C ALA A 77 -4.60 18.72 -4.06
N ALA A 78 -5.65 17.97 -3.70
CA ALA A 78 -5.86 17.50 -2.34
C ALA A 78 -4.72 16.59 -1.88
N GLY A 79 -4.27 15.66 -2.72
CA GLY A 79 -3.16 14.75 -2.43
C GLY A 79 -1.84 15.49 -2.21
N LEU A 80 -1.52 16.51 -3.02
CA LEU A 80 -0.32 17.34 -2.87
C LEU A 80 -0.37 18.21 -1.61
N LEU A 81 -1.52 18.81 -1.29
CA LEU A 81 -1.69 19.61 -0.08
C LEU A 81 -1.53 18.74 1.17
N LEU A 82 -2.26 17.62 1.24
CA LEU A 82 -2.16 16.68 2.36
C LEU A 82 -0.77 16.05 2.44
N GLY A 83 -0.24 15.59 1.31
CA GLY A 83 1.10 14.99 1.23
C GLY A 83 2.20 15.96 1.64
N GLY A 84 2.09 17.24 1.29
CA GLY A 84 3.03 18.27 1.73
C GLY A 84 2.97 18.55 3.23
N LEU A 85 1.76 18.67 3.80
CA LEU A 85 1.56 18.87 5.24
C LEU A 85 2.00 17.66 6.07
N ILE A 86 1.59 16.47 5.64
CA ILE A 86 1.96 15.21 6.28
C ILE A 86 3.47 14.99 6.11
N GLY A 87 4.03 15.20 4.92
CA GLY A 87 5.45 15.02 4.64
C GLY A 87 6.34 15.84 5.57
N GLN A 88 6.02 17.11 5.78
CA GLN A 88 6.71 17.95 6.76
C GLN A 88 6.61 17.41 8.19
N SER A 89 5.43 16.91 8.57
CA SER A 89 5.20 16.33 9.89
C SER A 89 5.98 15.01 10.07
N VAL A 90 6.03 14.19 9.03
CA VAL A 90 6.78 12.92 8.99
C VAL A 90 8.28 13.19 9.07
N GLU A 91 8.78 14.18 8.35
CA GLU A 91 10.19 14.56 8.37
C GLU A 91 10.59 15.07 9.76
N ALA A 92 9.81 16.00 10.34
CA ALA A 92 10.03 16.47 11.69
C ALA A 92 10.00 15.33 12.72
N PHE A 93 9.05 14.40 12.59
CA PHE A 93 8.97 13.21 13.43
C PHE A 93 10.17 12.28 13.27
N SER A 94 10.65 12.07 12.03
CA SER A 94 11.81 11.23 11.72
C SER A 94 13.10 11.83 12.29
N THR A 95 13.30 13.14 12.18
CA THR A 95 14.46 13.82 12.76
C THR A 95 14.43 13.81 14.28
N GLN A 96 13.24 13.94 14.89
CA GLN A 96 13.07 13.95 16.35
C GLN A 96 12.86 12.55 16.96
N LEU A 97 12.92 11.50 16.14
CA LEU A 97 12.62 10.13 16.54
C LEU A 97 13.46 9.67 17.76
N PRO A 98 14.78 9.93 17.84
CA PRO A 98 15.57 9.60 19.02
C PRO A 98 15.08 10.31 20.29
N ALA A 99 14.70 11.59 20.18
CA ALA A 99 14.18 12.37 21.30
C ALA A 99 12.80 11.85 21.77
N TYR A 100 11.94 11.44 20.84
CA TYR A 100 10.66 10.80 21.17
C TYR A 100 10.83 9.44 21.84
N GLN A 101 11.82 8.63 21.41
CA GLN A 101 12.15 7.37 22.06
C GLN A 101 12.56 7.57 23.52
N GLU A 102 13.40 8.56 23.80
CA GLU A 102 13.84 8.85 25.18
C GLU A 102 12.69 9.37 26.05
N LYS A 103 11.82 10.22 25.52
CA LYS A 103 10.59 10.65 26.21
C LYS A 103 9.66 9.48 26.54
N LEU A 104 9.45 8.56 25.59
CA LEU A 104 8.66 7.36 25.83
C LEU A 104 9.33 6.44 26.86
N ARG A 105 10.66 6.28 26.81
CA ARG A 105 11.41 5.50 27.78
C ARG A 105 11.25 6.04 29.21
N THR A 106 11.35 7.36 29.39
CA THR A 106 11.15 8.02 30.69
C THR A 106 9.71 7.94 31.18
N LEU A 107 8.71 8.07 30.30
CA LEU A 107 7.30 7.84 30.62
C LEU A 107 7.05 6.40 31.07
N THR A 108 7.54 5.41 30.33
CA THR A 108 7.40 3.99 30.68
C THR A 108 8.11 3.67 32.00
N ALA A 109 9.28 4.26 32.26
CA ALA A 109 9.98 4.12 33.53
C ALA A 109 9.19 4.75 34.70
N SER A 110 8.58 5.91 34.48
CA SER A 110 7.76 6.58 35.51
C SER A 110 6.50 5.78 35.84
N VAL A 111 5.85 5.24 34.81
CA VAL A 111 4.69 4.35 34.95
C VAL A 111 5.08 3.07 35.69
N SER A 112 6.19 2.41 35.31
CA SER A 112 6.63 1.18 35.97
C SER A 112 6.97 1.39 37.45
N GLN A 113 7.58 2.53 37.79
CA GLN A 113 7.87 2.92 39.17
C GLN A 113 6.59 3.15 39.98
N TRP A 114 5.57 3.80 39.40
CA TRP A 114 4.27 3.99 40.05
C TRP A 114 3.52 2.67 40.29
N LEU A 115 3.56 1.75 39.32
CA LEU A 115 2.96 0.41 39.50
C LEU A 115 3.70 -0.40 40.57
N SER A 116 5.03 -0.29 40.62
CA SER A 116 5.85 -0.94 41.65
C SER A 116 5.51 -0.42 43.05
N ALA A 117 5.29 0.89 43.19
CA ALA A 117 4.86 1.52 44.44
C ALA A 117 3.46 1.07 44.92
N LYS A 118 2.60 0.59 44.01
CA LYS A 118 1.28 0.00 44.32
C LYS A 118 1.33 -1.50 44.64
N GLY A 119 2.52 -2.09 44.77
CA GLY A 119 2.68 -3.50 45.14
C GLY A 119 2.59 -4.49 43.98
N VAL A 120 2.53 -4.00 42.72
CA VAL A 120 2.59 -4.88 41.55
C VAL A 120 4.07 -5.17 41.27
N VAL A 121 4.54 -6.36 41.64
CA VAL A 121 5.92 -6.81 41.36
C VAL A 121 6.01 -7.23 39.90
N ILE A 122 6.11 -6.26 39.00
CA ILE A 122 6.29 -6.56 37.58
C ILE A 122 7.78 -6.77 37.36
N SER A 123 8.17 -7.97 36.94
CA SER A 123 9.54 -8.29 36.56
C SER A 123 9.99 -7.29 35.50
N THR A 124 10.94 -6.42 35.85
CA THR A 124 11.41 -5.28 35.03
C THR A 124 11.90 -5.70 33.63
N GLN A 125 12.33 -6.96 33.49
CA GLN A 125 12.73 -7.58 32.23
C GLN A 125 11.55 -7.98 31.33
N SER A 126 10.39 -8.33 31.90
CA SER A 126 9.19 -8.66 31.11
C SER A 126 8.49 -7.39 30.63
N VAL A 127 8.48 -6.33 31.44
CA VAL A 127 7.86 -5.04 31.06
C VAL A 127 8.63 -4.36 29.94
N THR A 128 9.96 -4.34 30.02
CA THR A 128 10.80 -3.71 28.99
C THR A 128 10.81 -4.49 27.67
N ALA A 129 10.63 -5.82 27.71
CA ALA A 129 10.51 -6.65 26.51
C ALA A 129 9.14 -6.54 25.80
N LEU A 130 8.06 -6.30 26.55
CA LEU A 130 6.70 -6.11 26.02
C LEU A 130 6.38 -4.64 25.67
N LEU A 131 6.93 -3.67 26.40
CA LEU A 131 6.75 -2.23 26.19
C LEU A 131 8.06 -1.57 25.73
N ASP A 132 8.67 -2.10 24.68
CA ASP A 132 9.86 -1.50 24.07
C ASP A 132 9.45 -0.27 23.24
N PRO A 133 9.85 0.96 23.65
CA PRO A 133 9.55 2.18 22.90
C PRO A 133 10.05 2.12 21.46
N ALA A 134 11.16 1.41 21.20
CA ALA A 134 11.71 1.27 19.86
C ALA A 134 10.77 0.50 18.93
N ARG A 135 10.07 -0.53 19.43
CA ARG A 135 9.08 -1.30 18.66
C ARG A 135 7.82 -0.48 18.38
N ALA A 136 7.31 0.25 19.38
CA ALA A 136 6.16 1.12 19.19
C ALA A 136 6.45 2.20 18.14
N MET A 137 7.63 2.82 18.21
CA MET A 137 8.07 3.83 17.25
C MET A 137 8.31 3.25 15.85
N SER A 138 8.85 2.04 15.73
CA SER A 138 9.06 1.41 14.42
C SER A 138 7.74 1.00 13.76
N MET A 139 6.74 0.57 14.52
CA MET A 139 5.38 0.33 14.01
C MET A 139 4.73 1.63 13.50
N ALA A 140 4.85 2.71 14.27
CA ALA A 140 4.37 4.03 13.85
C ALA A 140 5.07 4.49 12.56
N ALA A 141 6.40 4.35 12.50
CA ALA A 141 7.19 4.66 11.32
C ALA A 141 6.78 3.80 10.11
N GLN A 142 6.54 2.49 10.30
CA GLN A 142 6.05 1.61 9.23
C GLN A 142 4.67 2.02 8.73
N GLY A 143 3.76 2.45 9.62
CA GLY A 143 2.46 3.00 9.23
C GLY A 143 2.60 4.26 8.37
N LEU A 144 3.46 5.18 8.79
CA LEU A 144 3.80 6.38 8.01
C LEU A 144 4.40 6.02 6.63
N THR A 145 5.37 5.11 6.59
CA THR A 145 5.97 4.63 5.33
C THR A 145 4.94 3.96 4.44
N SER A 146 3.98 3.22 5.01
CA SER A 146 2.89 2.60 4.26
C SER A 146 1.97 3.65 3.62
N LEU A 147 1.62 4.71 4.35
CA LEU A 147 0.86 5.84 3.81
C LEU A 147 1.64 6.56 2.70
N THR A 148 2.93 6.80 2.90
CA THR A 148 3.81 7.37 1.86
C THR A 148 3.91 6.45 0.64
N GLY A 149 3.91 5.13 0.82
CA GLY A 149 3.86 4.17 -0.27
C GLY A 149 2.59 4.29 -1.13
N LEU A 150 1.44 4.58 -0.51
CA LEU A 150 0.21 4.89 -1.25
C LEU A 150 0.33 6.20 -2.03
N LEU A 151 1.02 7.21 -1.47
CA LEU A 151 1.33 8.45 -2.19
C LEU A 151 2.19 8.18 -3.42
N THR A 152 3.21 7.32 -3.31
CA THR A 152 4.03 6.90 -4.46
C THR A 152 3.19 6.20 -5.53
N ASN A 153 2.26 5.33 -5.12
CA ASN A 153 1.34 4.65 -6.03
C ASN A 153 0.18 5.53 -6.53
N THR A 154 0.10 6.79 -6.08
CA THR A 154 -1.01 7.70 -6.43
C THR A 154 -1.09 7.95 -7.92
N PHE A 155 0.04 7.98 -8.64
CA PHE A 155 0.01 8.09 -10.10
C PHE A 155 -0.77 6.95 -10.77
N LEU A 156 -0.47 5.70 -10.38
CA LEU A 156 -1.18 4.53 -10.90
C LEU A 156 -2.65 4.54 -10.49
N ILE A 157 -2.93 4.81 -9.21
CA ILE A 157 -4.31 4.91 -8.68
C ILE A 157 -5.10 5.94 -9.50
N LEU A 158 -4.54 7.12 -9.72
CA LEU A 158 -5.20 8.21 -10.42
C LEU A 158 -5.44 7.87 -11.89
N LEU A 159 -4.44 7.29 -12.57
CA LEU A 159 -4.59 6.84 -13.95
C LEU A 159 -5.73 5.82 -14.06
N THR A 160 -5.80 4.85 -13.15
CA THR A 160 -6.86 3.85 -13.15
C THR A 160 -8.22 4.47 -12.79
N VAL A 161 -8.30 5.40 -11.84
CA VAL A 161 -9.54 6.14 -11.55
C VAL A 161 -10.02 6.87 -12.79
N VAL A 162 -9.15 7.61 -13.48
CA VAL A 162 -9.49 8.34 -14.72
C VAL A 162 -10.00 7.37 -15.78
N PHE A 163 -9.33 6.23 -15.97
CA PHE A 163 -9.75 5.19 -16.90
C PHE A 163 -11.14 4.62 -16.56
N LEU A 164 -11.38 4.26 -15.30
CA LEU A 164 -12.67 3.72 -14.84
C LEU A 164 -13.79 4.75 -14.93
N LEU A 165 -13.52 6.02 -14.62
CA LEU A 165 -14.50 7.09 -14.78
C LEU A 165 -14.84 7.35 -16.25
N PHE A 166 -13.87 7.18 -17.15
CA PHE A 166 -14.08 7.30 -18.59
C PHE A 166 -14.86 6.11 -19.17
N GLU A 167 -14.63 4.89 -18.67
CA GLU A 167 -15.37 3.69 -19.09
C GLU A 167 -16.81 3.68 -18.58
N SER A 168 -17.05 4.23 -17.38
CA SER A 168 -18.39 4.30 -16.77
C SER A 168 -19.26 5.47 -17.24
N SER A 169 -18.72 6.40 -18.05
CA SER A 169 -19.39 7.66 -18.43
C SER A 169 -20.11 7.63 -19.77
#